data_AF-A0AA41G2F5-F1
#
_entry.id   AF-A0AA41G2F5-F1
#
_cell.length_a   1.000
_cell.length_b   1.000
_cell.length_c   1.000
_cell.angle_alpha   90.00
_cell.angle_beta   90.00
_cell.angle_gamma   90.00
#
_symmetry.space_group_name_H-M   'P 1'
#
loop_
_entity.id
_entity.type
_entity.pdbx_description
1 polymer ?
#
loop_
_entity_poly.entity_id
_entity_poly.type
_entity_poly.pdbx_seq_one_letter_code
_entity_poly.pdbx_strand_id
1 'polypeptide(L)'
;MVADSGSHEAPTRREYVKYGGETWLDPDLAGERGGTPVDGLWLAGPTAGVESQIAVAVGHGARVGLDVVTDYRRVEEGLWVPAADHTDWVIQQGRYAGHDWLERSAEYTVESAPDELDDEFVQRKARELAKQQQDQQINEPEVERRTERAHRRLLDHVDDELIRDYVSDPDVPEVTG
;
A
#
# COMPACT_ATOMS: atom_id res chain seq x y z
N MET A 1 28.52 -40.43 13.86
CA MET A 1 28.00 -39.50 12.83
C MET A 1 27.10 -38.54 13.57
N VAL A 2 27.68 -37.45 14.08
CA VAL A 2 26.98 -36.42 14.84
C VAL A 2 27.08 -35.19 13.97
N ALA A 3 25.93 -34.68 13.53
CA ALA A 3 25.86 -33.47 12.73
C ALA A 3 26.33 -32.31 13.60
N ASP A 4 27.37 -31.63 13.12
CA ASP A 4 27.92 -30.42 13.68
C ASP A 4 26.89 -29.30 13.54
N SER A 5 26.42 -28.80 14.67
CA SER A 5 25.51 -27.66 14.76
C SER A 5 26.29 -26.38 14.48
N GLY A 6 26.40 -26.06 13.19
CA GLY A 6 26.96 -24.80 12.72
C GLY A 6 26.24 -23.62 13.36
N SER A 7 27.01 -22.83 14.10
CA SER A 7 26.66 -21.51 14.60
C SER A 7 26.10 -20.63 13.48
N HIS A 8 24.86 -20.20 13.62
CA HIS A 8 24.24 -19.17 12.77
C HIS A 8 24.86 -17.81 13.12
N GLU A 9 25.99 -17.47 12.50
CA GLU A 9 26.39 -16.07 12.37
C GLU A 9 25.51 -15.43 11.30
N ALA A 10 24.86 -14.32 11.67
CA ALA A 10 24.12 -13.49 10.73
C ALA A 10 25.04 -13.09 9.56
N PRO A 11 24.61 -13.22 8.29
CA PRO A 11 25.46 -12.90 7.15
C PRO A 11 25.74 -11.39 7.12
N THR A 12 26.94 -11.00 7.54
CA THR A 12 27.43 -9.61 7.57
C THR A 12 28.14 -9.19 6.28
N ARG A 13 28.00 -9.95 5.19
CA ARG A 13 28.74 -9.73 3.96
C ARG A 13 27.79 -9.46 2.80
N ARG A 14 27.80 -8.21 2.32
CA ARG A 14 27.17 -7.76 1.08
C ARG A 14 27.61 -8.68 -0.07
N GLU A 15 26.73 -9.58 -0.51
CA GLU A 15 26.98 -10.43 -1.67
C GLU A 15 26.76 -9.57 -2.92
N TYR A 16 27.86 -9.26 -3.60
CA TYR A 16 27.86 -8.61 -4.89
C TYR A 16 28.36 -9.61 -5.91
N VAL A 17 27.60 -9.83 -6.98
CA VAL A 17 28.06 -10.70 -8.07
C VAL A 17 28.93 -9.88 -9.01
N LYS A 18 30.19 -10.28 -9.20
CA LYS A 18 31.13 -9.57 -10.08
C LYS A 18 31.17 -10.24 -11.46
N TYR A 19 30.70 -9.55 -12.49
CA TYR A 19 30.88 -9.94 -13.90
C TYR A 19 31.70 -8.87 -14.62
N GLY A 20 32.79 -9.26 -15.29
CA GLY A 20 33.56 -8.36 -16.16
C GLY A 20 34.24 -7.15 -15.49
N GLY A 21 34.21 -7.03 -14.15
CA GLY A 21 34.72 -5.85 -13.44
C GLY A 21 33.63 -5.04 -12.73
N GLU A 22 32.37 -5.28 -13.06
CA GLU A 22 31.21 -4.56 -12.52
C GLU A 22 30.60 -5.29 -11.33
N THR A 23 30.09 -4.51 -10.37
CA THR A 23 29.47 -4.98 -9.13
C THR A 23 27.95 -4.96 -9.32
N TRP A 24 27.32 -6.13 -9.31
CA TRP A 24 25.87 -6.27 -9.42
C TRP A 24 25.24 -6.53 -8.06
N LEU A 25 24.05 -5.96 -7.85
CA LEU A 25 23.19 -6.29 -6.72
C LEU A 25 22.67 -7.72 -6.91
N ASP A 26 22.79 -8.55 -5.89
CA ASP A 26 22.20 -9.88 -5.91
C ASP A 26 20.65 -9.75 -5.85
N PRO A 27 19.91 -10.21 -6.87
CA PRO A 27 18.45 -10.15 -6.86
C PRO A 27 17.83 -11.03 -5.75
N ASP A 28 18.54 -12.05 -5.27
CA ASP A 28 18.10 -12.92 -4.18
C ASP A 28 18.33 -12.29 -2.79
N LEU A 29 18.92 -11.09 -2.74
CA LEU A 29 19.12 -10.33 -1.51
C LEU A 29 17.80 -9.91 -0.84
N ALA A 30 16.76 -9.68 -1.64
CA ALA A 30 15.44 -9.36 -1.13
C ALA A 30 14.62 -10.62 -0.88
N GLY A 31 13.97 -10.68 0.29
CA GLY A 31 12.88 -11.62 0.52
C GLY A 31 11.67 -11.29 -0.36
N GLU A 32 10.64 -12.16 -0.32
CA GLU A 32 9.41 -12.04 -1.13
C GLU A 32 8.64 -10.70 -0.97
N ARG A 33 8.95 -9.93 0.08
CA ARG A 33 8.36 -8.62 0.38
C ARG A 33 9.30 -7.44 0.14
N GLY A 34 10.44 -7.66 -0.53
CA GLY A 34 11.42 -6.62 -0.86
C GLY A 34 12.37 -6.23 0.28
N GLY A 35 12.13 -6.71 1.51
CA GLY A 35 13.03 -6.47 2.64
C GLY A 35 14.37 -7.19 2.46
N THR A 36 15.45 -6.55 2.90
CA THR A 36 16.80 -7.12 2.83
C THR A 36 17.38 -7.35 4.25
N PRO A 37 18.47 -8.11 4.39
CA PRO A 37 19.19 -8.24 5.67
C PRO A 37 19.82 -6.92 6.16
N VAL A 38 19.84 -5.87 5.35
CA VAL A 38 20.34 -4.55 5.73
C VAL A 38 19.15 -3.72 6.19
N ASP A 39 19.15 -3.35 7.47
CA ASP A 39 18.09 -2.53 8.07
C ASP A 39 17.86 -1.23 7.27
N GLY A 40 16.59 -0.96 6.96
CA GLY A 40 16.17 0.21 6.19
C GLY A 40 16.46 0.13 4.68
N LEU A 41 17.02 -0.97 4.16
CA LEU A 41 17.20 -1.19 2.73
C LEU A 41 16.13 -2.14 2.19
N TRP A 42 15.39 -1.65 1.19
CA TRP A 42 14.33 -2.38 0.49
C TRP A 42 14.58 -2.36 -1.02
N LEU A 43 14.23 -3.45 -1.70
CA LEU A 43 14.34 -3.60 -3.15
C LEU A 43 12.95 -3.83 -3.73
N ALA A 44 12.71 -3.31 -4.95
CA ALA A 44 11.43 -3.49 -5.60
C ALA A 44 11.53 -3.62 -7.13
N GLY A 45 10.57 -4.34 -7.72
CA GLY A 45 10.56 -4.57 -9.16
C GLY A 45 11.80 -5.38 -9.58
N PRO A 46 12.41 -5.08 -10.73
CA PRO A 46 13.53 -5.86 -11.25
C PRO A 46 14.75 -5.96 -10.33
N THR A 47 14.97 -4.97 -9.46
CA THR A 47 16.09 -5.04 -8.50
C THR A 47 15.85 -6.04 -7.37
N ALA A 48 14.63 -6.52 -7.20
CA ALA A 48 14.23 -7.58 -6.27
C ALA A 48 13.97 -8.93 -6.99
N GLY A 49 14.49 -9.11 -8.21
CA GLY A 49 14.31 -10.34 -8.98
C GLY A 49 12.93 -10.49 -9.66
N VAL A 50 12.08 -9.46 -9.61
CA VAL A 50 10.76 -9.49 -10.25
C VAL A 50 10.85 -9.24 -11.76
N GLU A 51 9.95 -9.83 -12.53
CA GLU A 51 9.91 -9.64 -13.98
C GLU A 51 9.81 -8.16 -14.39
N SER A 52 10.51 -7.79 -15.48
CA SER A 52 10.62 -6.41 -15.98
C SER A 52 9.39 -5.90 -16.74
N GLN A 53 8.24 -6.57 -16.62
CA GLN A 53 6.98 -6.06 -17.17
C GLN A 53 6.46 -4.92 -16.30
N ILE A 54 6.08 -3.80 -16.93
CA ILE A 54 5.67 -2.57 -16.24
C ILE A 54 4.61 -2.85 -15.17
N ALA A 55 3.55 -3.57 -15.50
CA ALA A 55 2.47 -3.85 -14.56
C ALA A 55 2.93 -4.68 -13.35
N VAL A 56 3.78 -5.69 -13.57
CA VAL A 56 4.31 -6.56 -12.51
C VAL A 56 5.26 -5.77 -11.61
N ALA A 57 6.20 -5.04 -12.19
CA ALA A 57 7.16 -4.22 -11.47
C ALA A 57 6.49 -3.12 -10.64
N VAL A 58 5.47 -2.44 -11.19
CA VAL A 58 4.69 -1.41 -10.48
C VAL A 58 3.90 -2.01 -9.33
N GLY A 59 3.23 -3.16 -9.54
CA GLY A 59 2.48 -3.83 -8.49
C GLY A 59 3.38 -4.25 -7.32
N HIS A 60 4.54 -4.83 -7.62
CA HIS A 60 5.53 -5.15 -6.59
C HIS A 60 6.09 -3.90 -5.91
N GLY A 61 6.37 -2.84 -6.67
CA GLY A 61 6.79 -1.53 -6.12
C GLY A 61 5.81 -0.98 -5.10
N ALA A 62 4.52 -1.00 -5.42
CA ALA A 62 3.47 -0.56 -4.51
C ALA A 62 3.42 -1.44 -3.23
N ARG A 63 3.52 -2.77 -3.39
CA ARG A 63 3.55 -3.71 -2.26
C ARG A 63 4.71 -3.42 -1.31
N VAL A 64 5.92 -3.30 -1.85
CA VAL A 64 7.12 -2.99 -1.05
C VAL A 64 6.97 -1.64 -0.37
N GLY A 65 6.44 -0.63 -1.05
CA GLY A 65 6.18 0.68 -0.44
C GLY A 65 5.26 0.61 0.78
N LEU A 66 4.20 -0.20 0.72
CA LEU A 66 3.32 -0.45 1.87
C LEU A 66 4.05 -1.18 3.01
N ASP A 67 4.90 -2.15 2.69
CA ASP A 67 5.71 -2.88 3.67
C ASP A 67 6.75 -1.95 4.34
N VAL A 68 7.35 -0.99 3.62
CA VAL A 68 8.23 0.04 4.20
C VAL A 68 7.49 0.90 5.22
N VAL A 69 6.30 1.40 4.86
CA VAL A 69 5.50 2.24 5.76
C VAL A 69 5.07 1.44 7.00
N THR A 70 4.68 0.18 6.81
CA THR A 70 4.31 -0.73 7.89
C THR A 70 5.49 -0.96 8.82
N ASP A 71 6.68 -1.24 8.29
CA ASP A 71 7.89 -1.46 9.09
C ASP A 71 8.27 -0.22 9.90
N TYR A 72 8.27 0.96 9.26
CA TYR A 72 8.49 2.23 9.95
C TYR A 72 7.51 2.43 11.11
N ARG A 73 6.21 2.20 10.88
CA ARG A 73 5.17 2.30 11.91
C ARG A 73 5.38 1.31 13.06
N ARG A 74 5.89 0.12 12.78
CA ARG A 74 6.21 -0.87 13.82
C ARG A 74 7.44 -0.46 14.64
N VAL A 75 8.51 -0.07 13.98
CA VAL A 75 9.82 0.20 14.61
C VAL A 75 9.82 1.55 15.33
N GLU A 76 9.36 2.62 14.66
CA GLU A 76 9.45 3.99 15.18
C GLU A 76 8.25 4.39 16.01
N GLU A 77 7.03 3.94 15.65
CA GLU A 77 5.82 4.27 16.41
C GLU A 77 5.41 3.20 17.42
N GLY A 78 6.06 2.03 17.41
CA GLY A 78 5.74 0.92 18.31
C GLY A 78 4.39 0.26 18.02
N LEU A 79 3.85 0.40 16.80
CA LEU A 79 2.56 -0.18 16.45
C LEU A 79 2.66 -1.69 16.24
N TRP A 80 1.62 -2.43 16.64
CA TRP A 80 1.49 -3.85 16.36
C TRP A 80 0.96 -4.08 14.94
N VAL A 81 1.08 -5.30 14.42
CA VAL A 81 0.89 -5.60 12.99
C VAL A 81 -0.44 -5.08 12.43
N PRO A 82 -1.62 -5.39 13.01
CA PRO A 82 -2.90 -4.80 12.60
C PRO A 82 -2.96 -3.27 12.60
N ALA A 83 -2.36 -2.60 13.60
CA ALA A 83 -2.38 -1.14 13.70
C ALA A 83 -1.35 -0.45 12.79
N ALA A 84 -0.27 -1.16 12.46
CA ALA A 84 0.78 -0.68 11.57
C ALA A 84 0.38 -0.77 10.09
N ASP A 85 -0.53 -1.68 9.74
CA ASP A 85 -1.06 -1.81 8.38
C ASP A 85 -1.66 -0.47 7.94
N HIS A 86 -1.25 -0.02 6.75
CA HIS A 86 -1.56 1.32 6.28
C HIS A 86 -2.18 1.27 4.89
N THR A 87 -3.33 1.91 4.75
CA THR A 87 -3.90 2.25 3.45
C THR A 87 -4.14 3.76 3.38
N ASP A 88 -3.83 4.34 2.23
CA ASP A 88 -4.00 5.76 1.93
C ASP A 88 -5.30 6.03 1.13
N TRP A 89 -6.22 5.05 1.14
CA TRP A 89 -7.38 5.06 0.27
C TRP A 89 -8.32 6.20 0.65
N VAL A 90 -8.74 6.95 -0.37
CA VAL A 90 -9.81 7.92 -0.25
C VAL A 90 -11.13 7.22 -0.50
N ILE A 91 -12.12 7.50 0.33
CA ILE A 91 -13.44 6.85 0.28
C ILE A 91 -14.56 7.88 0.30
N GLN A 92 -15.71 7.53 -0.26
CA GLN A 92 -16.88 8.41 -0.19
C GLN A 92 -17.43 8.50 1.23
N GLN A 93 -17.86 9.69 1.65
CA GLN A 93 -18.57 9.88 2.90
C GLN A 93 -19.79 8.96 3.00
N GLY A 94 -19.96 8.34 4.16
CA GLY A 94 -21.06 7.40 4.40
C GLY A 94 -20.81 5.97 3.89
N ARG A 95 -19.66 5.69 3.24
CA ARG A 95 -19.24 4.32 2.90
C ARG A 95 -19.13 3.44 4.14
N TYR A 96 -18.65 4.02 5.23
CA TYR A 96 -18.69 3.40 6.55
C TYR A 96 -20.09 3.60 7.13
N ALA A 97 -21.01 2.71 6.77
CA ALA A 97 -22.40 2.78 7.21
C ALA A 97 -22.51 2.43 8.70
N GLY A 98 -23.03 3.38 9.49
CA GLY A 98 -23.37 3.19 10.91
C GLY A 98 -22.72 4.23 11.81
N HIS A 99 -23.49 4.76 12.76
CA HIS A 99 -22.99 5.73 13.76
C HIS A 99 -21.77 5.20 14.54
N ASP A 100 -21.60 3.87 14.62
CA ASP A 100 -20.58 3.23 15.44
C ASP A 100 -19.45 2.58 14.61
N TRP A 101 -19.33 2.85 13.31
CA TRP A 101 -18.23 2.23 12.54
C TRP A 101 -16.84 2.62 13.07
N LEU A 102 -16.65 3.90 13.41
CA LEU A 102 -15.40 4.39 13.98
C LEU A 102 -15.11 3.77 15.35
N GLU A 103 -16.17 3.57 16.15
CA GLU A 103 -16.08 2.90 17.45
C GLU A 103 -15.68 1.44 17.26
N ARG A 104 -16.34 0.69 16.38
CA ARG A 104 -15.98 -0.70 16.04
C ARG A 104 -14.58 -0.83 15.48
N SER A 105 -14.12 0.13 14.66
CA SER A 105 -12.76 0.14 14.13
C SER A 105 -11.74 0.34 15.25
N ALA A 106 -12.01 1.25 16.18
CA ALA A 106 -11.18 1.44 17.37
C ALA A 106 -11.20 0.20 18.28
N GLU A 107 -12.37 -0.39 18.56
CA GLU A 107 -12.52 -1.62 19.35
C GLU A 107 -11.72 -2.77 18.74
N TYR A 108 -11.89 -3.04 17.44
CA TYR A 108 -11.13 -4.06 16.74
C TYR A 108 -9.61 -3.82 16.85
N THR A 109 -9.18 -2.56 16.75
CA THR A 109 -7.78 -2.19 16.92
C THR A 109 -7.30 -2.57 18.32
N VAL A 110 -8.03 -2.18 19.37
CA VAL A 110 -7.73 -2.55 20.77
C VAL A 110 -7.67 -4.06 20.96
N GLU A 111 -8.68 -4.80 20.49
CA GLU A 111 -8.77 -6.26 20.61
C GLU A 111 -7.62 -7.01 19.93
N SER A 112 -7.02 -6.38 18.92
CA SER A 112 -5.90 -6.96 18.17
C SER A 112 -4.52 -6.67 18.78
N ALA A 113 -4.46 -5.85 19.84
CA ALA A 113 -3.22 -5.48 20.49
C ALA A 113 -2.64 -6.64 21.32
N PRO A 114 -1.31 -6.83 21.33
CA PRO A 114 -0.65 -7.73 22.27
C PRO A 114 -0.85 -7.28 23.73
N ASP A 115 -1.01 -8.24 24.64
CA ASP A 115 -1.25 -8.01 26.07
C ASP A 115 -0.09 -7.27 26.77
N GLU A 116 1.11 -7.25 26.17
CA GLU A 116 2.29 -6.59 26.73
C GLU A 116 2.32 -5.08 26.48
N LEU A 117 1.44 -4.56 25.63
CA LEU A 117 1.34 -3.12 25.37
C LEU A 117 0.55 -2.43 26.47
N ASP A 118 0.91 -1.18 26.75
CA ASP A 118 0.19 -0.34 27.71
C ASP A 118 -1.22 0.00 27.17
N ASP A 119 -2.24 -0.21 28.03
CA ASP A 119 -3.64 0.00 27.67
C ASP A 119 -3.94 1.44 27.24
N GLU A 120 -3.33 2.45 27.89
CA GLU A 120 -3.54 3.86 27.54
C GLU A 120 -2.95 4.16 26.15
N PHE A 121 -1.76 3.63 25.85
CA PHE A 121 -1.14 3.71 24.55
C PHE A 121 -2.02 3.07 23.46
N VAL A 122 -2.49 1.84 23.68
CA VAL A 122 -3.35 1.10 22.73
C VAL A 122 -4.63 1.88 22.45
N GLN A 123 -5.33 2.34 23.50
CA GLN A 123 -6.57 3.10 23.38
C GLN A 123 -6.38 4.42 22.65
N ARG A 124 -5.27 5.13 22.90
CA ARG A 124 -4.95 6.37 22.20
C ARG A 124 -4.72 6.11 20.71
N LYS A 125 -3.90 5.10 20.36
CA LYS A 125 -3.61 4.75 18.97
C LYS A 125 -4.83 4.27 18.20
N ALA A 126 -5.69 3.48 18.84
CA ALA A 126 -6.96 3.06 18.24
C ALA A 126 -7.84 4.25 17.84
N ARG A 127 -7.97 5.27 18.71
CA ARG A 127 -8.73 6.49 18.39
C ARG A 127 -8.08 7.33 17.29
N GLU A 128 -6.75 7.45 17.30
CA GLU A 128 -6.00 8.15 16.24
C GLU A 128 -6.23 7.49 14.87
N LEU A 129 -6.15 6.16 14.79
CA LEU A 129 -6.36 5.40 13.57
C LEU A 129 -7.81 5.43 13.09
N ALA A 130 -8.78 5.34 14.00
CA ALA A 130 -10.19 5.50 13.65
C ALA A 130 -10.44 6.91 13.07
N LYS A 131 -9.88 7.96 13.69
CA LYS A 131 -9.97 9.32 13.15
C LYS A 131 -9.29 9.45 11.79
N GLN A 132 -8.13 8.83 11.58
CA GLN A 132 -7.47 8.83 10.27
C GLN A 132 -8.38 8.23 9.19
N GLN A 133 -9.07 7.13 9.48
CA GLN A 133 -10.04 6.51 8.56
C GLN A 133 -11.24 7.43 8.31
N GLN A 134 -11.66 8.23 9.30
CA GLN A 134 -12.68 9.27 9.10
C GLN A 134 -12.19 10.38 8.16
N ASP A 135 -10.95 10.84 8.35
CA ASP A 135 -10.34 11.92 7.57
C ASP A 135 -10.08 11.51 6.10
N GLN A 136 -10.06 10.21 5.80
CA GLN A 136 -10.02 9.66 4.44
C GLN A 136 -11.33 9.79 3.66
N GLN A 137 -12.43 10.20 4.33
CA GLN A 137 -13.72 10.38 3.68
C GLN A 137 -13.81 11.72 2.95
N ILE A 138 -14.15 11.66 1.66
CA ILE A 138 -14.49 12.83 0.85
C ILE A 138 -16.00 12.96 0.68
N ASN A 139 -16.49 14.20 0.78
CA ASN A 139 -17.90 14.49 0.58
C ASN A 139 -18.32 14.38 -0.89
N GLU A 140 -19.61 14.32 -1.13
CA GLU A 140 -20.19 14.21 -2.48
C GLU A 140 -19.77 15.36 -3.42
N PRO A 141 -19.76 16.64 -3.01
CA PRO A 141 -19.24 17.72 -3.86
C PRO A 141 -17.77 17.53 -4.28
N GLU A 142 -16.94 16.97 -3.40
CA GLU A 142 -15.53 16.67 -3.73
C GLU A 142 -15.42 15.51 -4.72
N VAL A 143 -16.26 14.48 -4.57
CA VAL A 143 -16.34 13.38 -5.54
C VAL A 143 -16.75 13.93 -6.90
N GLU A 144 -17.81 14.71 -6.98
CA GLU A 144 -18.31 15.31 -8.22
C GLU A 144 -17.23 16.18 -8.90
N ARG A 145 -16.55 17.04 -8.13
CA ARG A 145 -15.45 17.88 -8.63
C ARG A 145 -14.32 17.04 -9.24
N ARG A 146 -13.92 15.94 -8.57
CA ARG A 146 -12.86 15.04 -9.07
C ARG A 146 -13.30 14.32 -10.34
N THR A 147 -14.54 13.83 -10.37
CA THR A 147 -15.14 13.18 -11.53
C THR A 147 -15.20 14.12 -12.73
N GLU A 148 -15.70 15.33 -12.56
CA GLU A 148 -15.79 16.33 -13.63
C GLU A 148 -14.40 16.69 -14.18
N ARG A 149 -13.40 16.86 -13.30
CA ARG A 149 -12.01 17.08 -13.71
C ARG A 149 -11.44 15.88 -14.47
N ALA A 150 -11.75 14.67 -14.04
CA ALA A 150 -11.32 13.45 -14.72
C ALA A 150 -11.93 13.34 -16.12
N HIS A 151 -13.23 13.60 -16.25
CA HIS A 151 -13.93 13.61 -17.54
C HIS A 151 -13.33 14.65 -18.49
N ARG A 152 -13.08 15.88 -18.02
CA ARG A 152 -12.42 16.91 -18.84
C ARG A 152 -11.06 16.45 -19.36
N ARG A 153 -10.24 15.84 -18.52
CA ARG A 153 -8.93 15.29 -18.92
C ARG A 153 -9.05 14.12 -19.89
N LEU A 154 -10.07 13.30 -19.73
CA LEU A 154 -10.31 12.18 -20.63
C LEU A 154 -10.68 12.67 -22.02
N LEU A 155 -11.47 13.74 -22.12
CA LEU A 155 -11.85 14.35 -23.40
C LEU A 155 -10.64 14.83 -24.21
N ASP A 156 -9.54 15.26 -23.56
CA ASP A 156 -8.29 15.62 -24.25
C ASP A 156 -7.64 14.43 -25.01
N HIS A 157 -8.10 13.20 -24.77
CA HIS A 157 -7.56 11.96 -25.33
C HIS A 157 -8.59 11.14 -26.11
N VAL A 158 -9.83 11.61 -26.24
CA VAL A 158 -10.89 10.95 -27.01
C VAL A 158 -11.09 11.69 -28.33
N ASP A 159 -11.30 10.96 -29.42
CA ASP A 159 -11.55 11.56 -30.73
C ASP A 159 -12.93 12.22 -30.77
N ASP A 160 -12.96 13.51 -31.11
CA ASP A 160 -14.20 14.27 -31.25
C ASP A 160 -15.15 13.67 -32.31
N GLU A 161 -14.63 13.03 -33.36
CA GLU A 161 -15.47 12.36 -34.37
C GLU A 161 -16.21 11.17 -33.77
N LEU A 162 -15.54 10.35 -32.95
CA LEU A 162 -16.17 9.25 -32.21
C LEU A 162 -17.24 9.76 -31.24
N ILE A 163 -17.01 10.90 -30.58
CA ILE A 163 -18.02 11.52 -29.70
C ILE A 163 -19.25 11.94 -30.52
N ARG A 164 -19.06 12.59 -31.67
CA ARG A 164 -20.17 13.03 -32.53
C ARG A 164 -20.96 11.85 -33.09
N ASP A 165 -20.26 10.79 -33.51
CA ASP A 165 -20.88 9.56 -34.00
C ASP A 165 -21.73 8.91 -32.89
N TYR A 166 -21.18 8.77 -31.67
CA TYR A 166 -21.91 8.23 -30.52
C TYR A 166 -23.16 9.07 -30.18
N VAL A 167 -23.06 10.39 -30.16
CA VAL A 167 -24.20 11.29 -29.87
C VAL A 167 -25.26 11.23 -30.97
N SER A 168 -24.87 10.90 -32.20
CA SER A 168 -25.78 10.84 -33.36
C SER A 168 -26.37 9.44 -33.58
N ASP A 169 -25.90 8.43 -32.86
CA ASP A 169 -26.35 7.05 -32.99
C ASP A 169 -27.71 6.85 -32.30
N PRO A 170 -28.79 6.54 -33.05
CA PRO A 170 -30.13 6.39 -32.51
C PRO A 170 -30.31 5.15 -31.62
N ASP A 171 -29.38 4.20 -31.65
CA ASP A 171 -29.44 2.95 -30.90
C ASP A 171 -28.68 3.03 -29.56
N VAL A 172 -28.08 4.18 -29.24
CA VAL A 172 -27.42 4.41 -27.96
C VAL A 172 -28.46 4.51 -26.84
N PRO A 173 -28.38 3.66 -25.79
CA PRO A 173 -29.29 3.73 -24.66
C PRO A 173 -29.14 5.06 -23.93
N GLU A 174 -30.27 5.63 -23.50
CA GLU A 174 -30.29 6.87 -22.71
C GLU A 174 -29.43 6.70 -21.45
N VAL A 175 -28.39 7.52 -21.31
CA VAL A 175 -27.55 7.53 -20.10
C VAL A 175 -28.31 8.27 -19.01
N THR A 176 -28.97 7.54 -18.14
CA THR A 176 -29.51 8.09 -16.88
C THR A 176 -28.34 8.41 -15.96
N GLY A 177 -28.06 9.70 -15.76
CA GLY A 177 -27.12 10.21 -14.76
C GLY A 177 -27.66 10.06 -13.34
#